data_AF-A0A1H9MTW9-F1
#
_entry.id   AF-A0A1H9MTW9-F1
#
_cell.length_a   1.000
_cell.length_b   1.000
_cell.length_c   1.000
_cell.angle_alpha   90.00
_cell.angle_beta   90.00
_cell.angle_gamma   90.00
#
_symmetry.space_group_name_H-M   'P 1'
#
loop_
_entity.id
_entity.type
_entity.pdbx_description
1 polymer ?
#
loop_
_entity_poly.entity_id
_entity_poly.type
_entity_poly.pdbx_seq_one_letter_code
_entity_poly.pdbx_strand_id
1 'polypeptide(L)'
;MEAALLAEADRLVGSTDGFLVIDDTALPKKGRHSVGVAPQYASSLGKTSNSQSLVSVTLASCEVPVMVGLRLFLPESWTSDPDRMTRARIPKERQAAMSKPEIAIEEIDRVIASGVRFGCVLADAGYGSSAPFRHSLSKRGLRWAVGKSRRQMVYPTDVAMIFPTEKSPQAAQAPYP
;
A
#
# COMPACT_ATOMS: atom_id res chain seq x y z
N MET A 1 19.43 -12.14 7.09
CA MET A 1 18.36 -13.14 6.86
C MET A 1 17.49 -12.78 5.66
N GLU A 2 16.87 -11.59 5.61
CA GLU A 2 16.01 -11.22 4.47
C GLU A 2 16.73 -11.16 3.11
N ALA A 3 17.99 -10.69 3.07
CA ALA A 3 18.78 -10.71 1.83
C ALA A 3 19.01 -12.13 1.29
N ALA A 4 19.17 -13.12 2.18
CA ALA A 4 19.33 -14.52 1.79
C ALA A 4 18.00 -15.09 1.24
N LEU A 5 16.86 -14.71 1.80
CA LEU A 5 15.54 -15.06 1.26
C LEU A 5 15.36 -14.51 -0.15
N LEU A 6 15.71 -13.22 -0.38
CA LEU A 6 15.61 -12.59 -1.70
C LEU A 6 16.54 -13.24 -2.72
N ALA A 7 17.77 -13.56 -2.33
CA ALA A 7 18.72 -14.25 -3.20
C ALA A 7 18.23 -15.64 -3.59
N GLU A 8 17.68 -16.40 -2.64
CA GLU A 8 17.13 -17.73 -2.92
C GLU A 8 15.85 -17.67 -3.77
N ALA A 9 14.97 -16.71 -3.50
CA ALA A 9 13.79 -16.49 -4.33
C ALA A 9 14.17 -16.10 -5.77
N ASP A 10 15.17 -15.24 -5.95
CA ASP A 10 15.68 -14.90 -7.29
C ASP A 10 16.28 -16.12 -8.00
N ARG A 11 17.00 -16.98 -7.28
CA ARG A 11 17.53 -18.24 -7.83
C ARG A 11 16.41 -19.17 -8.29
N LEU A 12 15.31 -19.23 -7.55
CA LEU A 12 14.18 -20.12 -7.84
C LEU A 12 13.27 -19.61 -8.96
N VAL A 13 12.93 -18.32 -8.93
CA VAL A 13 11.88 -17.75 -9.81
C VAL A 13 12.21 -16.36 -10.37
N GLY A 14 13.42 -15.85 -10.16
CA GLY A 14 13.87 -14.57 -10.71
C GLY A 14 13.97 -14.61 -12.23
N SER A 15 13.29 -13.68 -12.90
CA SER A 15 13.20 -13.62 -14.36
C SER A 15 12.82 -12.23 -14.85
N THR A 16 13.33 -11.83 -16.01
CA THR A 16 12.92 -10.58 -16.69
C THR A 16 11.48 -10.62 -17.21
N ASP A 17 10.89 -11.81 -17.27
CA ASP A 17 9.48 -12.04 -17.59
C ASP A 17 8.64 -12.34 -16.33
N GLY A 18 9.27 -12.30 -15.15
CA GLY A 18 8.62 -12.49 -13.87
C GLY A 18 7.87 -11.25 -13.38
N PHE A 19 7.08 -11.45 -12.33
CA PHE A 19 6.22 -10.44 -11.73
C PHE A 19 6.57 -10.24 -10.25
N LEU A 20 6.60 -8.99 -9.82
CA LEU A 20 6.58 -8.63 -8.41
C LEU A 20 5.16 -8.23 -8.03
N VAL A 21 4.47 -9.09 -7.29
CA VAL A 21 3.06 -8.95 -6.94
C VAL A 21 2.94 -8.33 -5.55
N ILE A 22 2.18 -7.24 -5.45
CA ILE A 22 1.85 -6.53 -4.22
C ILE A 22 0.36 -6.71 -3.92
N ASP A 23 0.05 -7.21 -2.72
CA ASP A 23 -1.34 -7.37 -2.29
C ASP A 23 -1.49 -7.23 -0.76
N ASP A 24 -2.71 -6.93 -0.32
CA ASP A 24 -3.09 -6.89 1.08
C ASP A 24 -3.57 -8.25 1.58
N THR A 25 -2.88 -8.79 2.57
CA THR A 25 -3.35 -9.96 3.32
C THR A 25 -4.04 -9.53 4.61
N ALA A 26 -5.35 -9.80 4.72
CA ALA A 26 -6.10 -9.56 5.96
C ALA A 26 -6.12 -10.80 6.85
N LEU A 27 -5.73 -10.64 8.13
CA LEU A 27 -5.81 -11.68 9.15
C LEU A 27 -6.89 -11.31 10.18
N PRO A 28 -8.09 -11.89 10.13
CA PRO A 28 -9.13 -11.65 11.12
C PRO A 28 -8.67 -11.98 12.54
N LYS A 29 -9.03 -11.13 13.50
CA LYS A 29 -8.64 -11.28 14.91
C LYS A 29 -9.82 -11.03 15.85
N LYS A 30 -9.75 -11.63 17.04
CA LYS A 30 -10.61 -11.32 18.17
C LYS A 30 -9.81 -10.54 19.22
N GLY A 31 -10.46 -9.59 19.90
CA GLY A 31 -9.83 -8.75 20.92
C GLY A 31 -9.00 -7.58 20.37
N ARG A 32 -8.25 -6.92 21.27
CA ARG A 32 -7.55 -5.64 20.99
C ARG A 32 -6.02 -5.69 21.18
N HIS A 33 -5.48 -6.86 21.52
CA HIS A 33 -4.08 -7.01 21.94
C HIS A 33 -3.12 -7.42 20.82
N SER A 34 -3.61 -7.98 19.71
CA SER A 34 -2.76 -8.27 18.54
C SER A 34 -2.24 -6.97 17.92
N VAL A 35 -0.94 -6.87 17.66
CA VAL A 35 -0.31 -5.67 17.11
C VAL A 35 -0.96 -5.23 15.80
N GLY A 36 -1.28 -3.96 15.62
CA GLY A 36 -1.93 -3.46 14.40
C GLY A 36 -3.38 -3.94 14.19
N VAL A 37 -4.00 -4.58 15.18
CA VAL A 37 -5.41 -4.98 15.08
C VAL A 37 -6.34 -3.77 15.20
N ALA A 38 -7.27 -3.64 14.25
CA ALA A 38 -8.33 -2.64 14.26
C ALA A 38 -9.47 -3.08 13.32
N PRO A 39 -10.66 -2.43 13.36
CA PRO A 39 -11.65 -2.56 12.30
C PRO A 39 -11.07 -2.11 10.95
N GLN A 40 -10.87 -3.05 10.04
CA GLN A 40 -10.32 -2.83 8.70
C GLN A 40 -11.10 -3.68 7.69
N TYR A 41 -11.12 -3.28 6.42
CA TYR A 41 -11.72 -4.12 5.38
C TYR A 41 -10.93 -5.43 5.26
N ALA A 42 -11.59 -6.56 5.54
CA ALA A 42 -11.00 -7.88 5.38
C ALA A 42 -11.57 -8.50 4.09
N SER A 43 -10.76 -8.52 3.03
CA SER A 43 -11.12 -9.07 1.72
C SER A 43 -11.65 -10.51 1.82
N SER A 44 -11.00 -11.34 2.62
CA SER A 44 -11.42 -12.73 2.90
C SER A 44 -12.81 -12.88 3.53
N LEU A 45 -13.34 -11.82 4.16
CA LEU A 45 -14.66 -11.80 4.76
C LEU A 45 -15.65 -10.92 3.98
N GLY A 46 -15.21 -10.22 2.93
CA GLY A 46 -16.01 -9.28 2.15
C GLY A 46 -16.53 -8.08 2.94
N LYS A 47 -16.02 -7.82 4.15
CA LYS A 47 -16.55 -6.80 5.06
C LYS A 47 -15.48 -6.19 5.96
N THR A 48 -15.78 -5.03 6.52
CA THR A 48 -15.00 -4.48 7.63
C THR A 48 -15.14 -5.38 8.85
N SER A 49 -14.01 -5.84 9.36
CA SER A 49 -13.93 -6.67 10.55
C SER A 49 -12.68 -6.32 11.34
N ASN A 50 -12.66 -6.71 12.60
CA ASN A 50 -11.45 -6.56 13.40
C ASN A 50 -10.36 -7.49 12.85
N SER A 51 -9.30 -6.92 12.30
CA SER A 51 -8.25 -7.66 11.61
C SER A 51 -6.91 -6.94 11.70
N GLN A 52 -5.84 -7.69 11.44
CA GLN A 52 -4.56 -7.13 11.00
C GLN A 52 -4.55 -7.09 9.47
N SER A 53 -3.85 -6.13 8.89
CA SER A 53 -3.60 -6.08 7.46
C SER A 53 -2.09 -6.09 7.23
N LEU A 54 -1.64 -6.92 6.30
CA LEU A 54 -0.24 -7.02 5.93
C LEU A 54 -0.08 -6.72 4.45
N VAL A 55 0.94 -5.93 4.10
CA VAL A 55 1.40 -5.73 2.73
C VAL A 55 2.29 -6.92 2.38
N SER A 56 1.85 -7.72 1.43
CA SER A 56 2.58 -8.89 0.94
C SER A 56 3.34 -8.54 -0.34
N VAL A 57 4.54 -9.10 -0.47
CA VAL A 57 5.38 -8.99 -1.68
C VAL A 57 5.75 -10.39 -2.12
N THR A 58 5.33 -10.75 -3.33
CA THR A 58 5.52 -12.08 -3.89
C THR A 58 6.23 -11.97 -5.23
N LEU A 59 7.37 -12.65 -5.35
CA LEU A 59 8.03 -12.84 -6.63
C LEU A 59 7.39 -14.05 -7.32
N ALA A 60 6.91 -13.88 -8.54
CA ALA A 60 6.23 -14.94 -9.28
C ALA A 60 6.76 -15.05 -10.70
N SER A 61 7.03 -16.26 -11.16
CA SER A 61 7.31 -16.54 -12.56
C SER A 61 6.66 -17.87 -12.93
N CYS A 62 6.09 -17.93 -14.14
CA CYS A 62 5.26 -19.06 -14.58
C CYS A 62 4.13 -19.34 -13.58
N GLU A 63 4.13 -20.51 -12.93
CA GLU A 63 3.13 -20.93 -11.93
C GLU A 63 3.68 -21.00 -10.50
N VAL A 64 4.88 -20.44 -10.25
CA VAL A 64 5.55 -20.54 -8.95
C VAL A 64 5.57 -19.17 -8.26
N PRO A 65 4.72 -18.96 -7.23
CA PRO A 65 4.80 -17.79 -6.36
C PRO A 65 5.73 -18.04 -5.16
N VAL A 66 6.65 -17.12 -4.91
CA VAL A 66 7.53 -17.11 -3.74
C VAL A 66 7.35 -15.81 -2.98
N MET A 67 6.82 -15.89 -1.75
CA MET A 67 6.65 -14.71 -0.90
C MET A 67 8.01 -14.25 -0.36
N VAL A 68 8.37 -13.01 -0.64
CA VAL A 68 9.68 -12.40 -0.31
C VAL A 68 9.57 -11.24 0.69
N GLY A 69 8.35 -10.83 1.03
CA GLY A 69 8.09 -9.78 2.01
C GLY A 69 6.68 -9.88 2.58
N LEU A 70 6.57 -9.57 3.88
CA LEU A 70 5.29 -9.43 4.56
C LEU A 70 5.44 -8.37 5.66
N ARG A 71 4.78 -7.23 5.49
CA ARG A 71 4.88 -6.08 6.39
C ARG A 71 3.55 -5.76 7.03
N LEU A 72 3.52 -5.66 8.35
CA LEU A 72 2.33 -5.28 9.09
C LEU A 72 2.04 -3.78 8.89
N PHE A 73 0.81 -3.46 8.49
CA PHE A 73 0.30 -2.10 8.52
C PHE A 73 -0.21 -1.76 9.91
N LEU A 74 0.21 -0.60 10.45
CA LEU A 74 -0.30 -0.06 11.70
C LEU A 74 -1.33 1.04 11.40
N PRO A 75 -2.61 0.84 11.74
CA PRO A 75 -3.63 1.86 11.53
C PRO A 75 -3.44 3.03 12.51
N GLU A 76 -4.06 4.18 12.22
CA GLU A 76 -3.94 5.40 13.02
C GLU A 76 -4.24 5.19 14.51
N SER A 77 -5.23 4.34 14.84
CA SER A 77 -5.56 3.95 16.22
C SER A 77 -4.42 3.25 17.00
N TRP A 78 -3.33 2.89 16.33
CA TRP A 78 -2.09 2.40 16.92
C TRP A 78 -1.02 3.49 16.93
N THR A 79 -0.78 4.16 15.80
CA THR A 79 0.29 5.16 15.69
C THR A 79 0.01 6.44 16.48
N SER A 80 -1.24 6.71 16.84
CA SER A 80 -1.67 7.79 17.74
C SER A 80 -1.62 7.44 19.24
N ASP A 81 -1.20 6.21 19.62
CA ASP A 81 -1.10 5.76 21.01
C ASP A 81 0.35 5.30 21.33
N PRO A 82 1.25 6.23 21.72
CA PRO A 82 2.65 5.93 22.00
C PRO A 82 2.85 4.91 23.13
N ASP A 83 1.99 4.93 24.15
CA ASP A 83 2.06 3.98 25.26
C ASP A 83 1.75 2.56 24.78
N ARG A 84 0.74 2.41 23.91
CA ARG A 84 0.42 1.13 23.29
C ARG A 84 1.54 0.64 22.39
N MET A 85 2.15 1.52 21.58
CA MET A 85 3.30 1.16 20.75
C MET A 85 4.50 0.72 21.60
N THR A 86 4.75 1.42 22.71
CA THR A 86 5.83 1.10 23.64
C THR A 86 5.61 -0.26 24.30
N ARG A 87 4.39 -0.52 24.83
CA ARG A 87 4.03 -1.83 25.40
C ARG A 87 4.17 -2.97 24.39
N ALA A 88 3.79 -2.73 23.14
CA ALA A 88 3.89 -3.70 22.05
C ALA A 88 5.30 -3.82 21.43
N ARG A 89 6.26 -3.00 21.88
CA ARG A 89 7.66 -2.97 21.39
C ARG A 89 7.75 -2.73 19.88
N ILE A 90 6.95 -1.79 19.36
CA ILE A 90 7.01 -1.43 17.94
C ILE A 90 8.37 -0.79 17.62
N PRO A 91 9.11 -1.28 16.60
CA PRO A 91 10.37 -0.69 16.18
C PRO A 91 10.20 0.80 15.84
N LYS A 92 11.17 1.65 16.18
CA LYS A 92 11.08 3.12 16.03
C LYS A 92 10.77 3.53 14.59
N GLU A 93 11.40 2.86 13.64
CA GLU A 93 11.23 3.02 12.20
C GLU A 93 9.81 2.66 11.71
N ARG A 94 9.01 1.96 12.53
CA ARG A 94 7.61 1.61 12.24
C ARG A 94 6.60 2.35 13.11
N GLN A 95 7.03 3.28 13.96
CA GLN A 95 6.10 4.05 14.82
C GLN A 95 5.44 5.22 14.08
N ALA A 96 6.05 5.70 12.99
CA ALA A 96 5.45 6.72 12.14
C ALA A 96 4.24 6.15 11.38
N ALA A 97 3.23 6.99 11.17
CA ALA A 97 2.09 6.62 10.33
C ALA A 97 2.57 6.44 8.88
N MET A 98 2.24 5.29 8.30
CA MET A 98 2.55 4.95 6.92
C MET A 98 1.33 4.30 6.29
N SER A 99 0.96 4.75 5.11
CA SER A 99 -0.05 4.10 4.28
C SER A 99 0.49 2.78 3.71
N LYS A 100 -0.41 1.86 3.38
CA LYS A 100 -0.03 0.59 2.74
C LYS A 100 0.72 0.78 1.42
N PRO A 101 0.35 1.73 0.53
CA PRO A 101 1.15 2.03 -0.64
C PRO A 101 2.57 2.52 -0.33
N GLU A 102 2.78 3.29 0.74
CA GLU A 102 4.14 3.70 1.15
C GLU A 102 4.96 2.50 1.61
N ILE A 103 4.37 1.61 2.42
CA ILE A 103 5.01 0.35 2.82
C ILE A 103 5.36 -0.51 1.59
N ALA A 104 4.47 -0.60 0.61
CA ALA A 104 4.72 -1.32 -0.62
C ALA A 104 5.88 -0.73 -1.42
N ILE A 105 5.99 0.60 -1.51
CA ILE A 105 7.11 1.26 -2.17
C ILE A 105 8.43 0.97 -1.46
N GLU A 106 8.48 1.02 -0.12
CA GLU A 106 9.68 0.65 0.63
C GLU A 106 10.11 -0.80 0.34
N GLU A 107 9.14 -1.72 0.27
CA GLU A 107 9.45 -3.12 -0.02
C GLU A 107 9.90 -3.34 -1.46
N ILE A 108 9.35 -2.61 -2.43
CA ILE A 108 9.82 -2.61 -3.82
C ILE A 108 11.26 -2.10 -3.88
N ASP A 109 11.58 -1.02 -3.17
CA ASP A 109 12.94 -0.48 -3.10
C ASP A 109 13.92 -1.49 -2.49
N ARG A 110 13.50 -2.21 -1.45
CA ARG A 110 14.29 -3.29 -0.83
C ARG A 110 14.57 -4.44 -1.80
N VAL A 111 13.58 -4.84 -2.59
CA VAL A 111 13.74 -5.89 -3.61
C VAL A 111 14.69 -5.45 -4.73
N ILE A 112 14.52 -4.22 -5.23
CA ILE A 112 15.41 -3.62 -6.25
C ILE A 112 16.85 -3.54 -5.75
N ALA A 113 17.05 -3.02 -4.53
CA ALA A 113 18.38 -2.88 -3.93
C ALA A 113 19.10 -4.23 -3.74
N SER A 114 18.34 -5.34 -3.68
CA SER A 114 18.88 -6.69 -3.57
C SER A 114 19.21 -7.35 -4.91
N GLY A 115 18.92 -6.67 -6.04
CA GLY A 115 19.23 -7.16 -7.39
C GLY A 115 18.31 -8.28 -7.90
N VAL A 116 17.16 -8.49 -7.26
CA VAL A 116 16.18 -9.49 -7.70
C VAL A 116 15.62 -9.15 -9.08
N ARG A 117 15.54 -10.15 -9.95
CA ARG A 117 15.10 -10.03 -11.34
C ARG A 117 13.59 -10.20 -11.44
N PHE A 118 12.91 -9.15 -11.90
CA PHE A 118 11.50 -9.16 -12.27
C PHE A 118 11.26 -8.21 -13.45
N GLY A 119 10.22 -8.48 -14.24
CA GLY A 119 9.88 -7.71 -15.43
C GLY A 119 8.83 -6.63 -15.22
N CYS A 120 7.90 -6.86 -14.30
CA CYS A 120 6.73 -6.02 -14.09
C CYS A 120 6.24 -6.06 -12.63
N VAL A 121 5.72 -4.95 -12.13
CA VAL A 121 5.01 -4.89 -10.83
C VAL A 121 3.52 -5.04 -11.06
N LEU A 122 2.88 -5.96 -10.32
CA LEU A 122 1.44 -6.15 -10.30
C LEU A 122 0.87 -5.73 -8.94
N ALA A 123 -0.28 -5.05 -8.94
CA ALA A 123 -1.00 -4.75 -7.71
C ALA A 123 -2.51 -4.65 -7.92
N ASP A 124 -3.29 -4.83 -6.86
CA ASP A 124 -4.75 -4.77 -6.91
C ASP A 124 -5.29 -3.33 -7.08
N ALA A 125 -6.62 -3.18 -7.05
CA ALA A 125 -7.28 -1.88 -7.18
C ALA A 125 -7.17 -0.99 -5.93
N GLY A 126 -6.87 -1.56 -4.76
CA GLY A 126 -6.56 -0.80 -3.54
C GLY A 126 -5.29 0.03 -3.72
N TYR A 127 -4.23 -0.59 -4.23
CA TYR A 127 -2.99 0.12 -4.58
C TYR A 127 -3.15 0.97 -5.83
N GLY A 128 -3.76 0.41 -6.88
CA GLY A 128 -3.84 1.07 -8.17
C GLY A 128 -4.75 2.29 -8.21
N SER A 129 -5.58 2.53 -7.19
CA SER A 129 -6.31 3.80 -7.03
C SER A 129 -5.40 4.94 -6.53
N SER A 130 -4.28 4.65 -5.86
CA SER A 130 -3.31 5.65 -5.37
C SER A 130 -2.47 6.24 -6.51
N ALA A 131 -2.68 7.52 -6.83
CA ALA A 131 -1.86 8.23 -7.82
C ALA A 131 -0.38 8.34 -7.40
N PRO A 132 -0.04 8.66 -6.14
CA PRO A 132 1.35 8.66 -5.67
C PRO A 132 2.05 7.30 -5.84
N PHE A 133 1.33 6.19 -5.63
CA PHE A 133 1.88 4.84 -5.83
C PHE A 133 2.25 4.60 -7.30
N ARG A 134 1.30 4.83 -8.23
CA ARG A 134 1.55 4.67 -9.66
C ARG A 134 2.69 5.56 -10.15
N HIS A 135 2.72 6.82 -9.71
CA HIS A 135 3.80 7.74 -10.07
C HIS A 135 5.16 7.26 -9.53
N SER A 136 5.18 6.72 -8.30
CA SER A 136 6.40 6.18 -7.68
C SER A 136 6.96 4.97 -8.45
N LEU A 137 6.09 4.10 -9.00
CA LEU A 137 6.52 3.01 -9.88
C LEU A 137 7.11 3.53 -11.19
N SER A 138 6.43 4.48 -11.86
CA SER A 138 6.92 5.09 -13.09
C SER A 138 8.25 5.84 -12.90
N LYS A 139 8.41 6.56 -11.78
CA LYS A 139 9.66 7.28 -11.45
C LYS A 139 10.86 6.34 -11.32
N ARG A 140 10.62 5.08 -10.95
CA ARG A 140 11.63 4.02 -10.86
C ARG A 140 11.91 3.32 -12.19
N GLY A 141 11.25 3.73 -13.28
CA GLY A 141 11.38 3.09 -14.59
C GLY A 141 10.77 1.69 -14.66
N LEU A 142 9.91 1.34 -13.70
CA LEU A 142 9.30 0.01 -13.64
C LEU A 142 8.14 -0.07 -14.63
N ARG A 143 8.03 -1.21 -15.33
CA ARG A 143 6.76 -1.61 -15.97
C ARG A 143 5.80 -2.03 -14.86
N TRP A 144 4.54 -1.62 -14.97
CA TRP A 144 3.53 -1.98 -13.98
C TRP A 144 2.15 -2.14 -14.62
N ALA A 145 1.35 -3.02 -14.02
CA ALA A 145 -0.07 -3.16 -14.29
C ALA A 145 -0.80 -3.25 -12.95
N VAL A 146 -1.68 -2.28 -12.68
CA VAL A 146 -2.42 -2.20 -11.41
C VAL A 146 -3.92 -2.14 -11.66
N GLY A 147 -4.69 -2.79 -10.81
CA GLY A 147 -6.15 -2.70 -10.85
C GLY A 147 -6.62 -1.25 -10.68
N LYS A 148 -7.76 -0.89 -11.27
CA LYS A 148 -8.40 0.40 -11.01
C LYS A 148 -9.84 0.20 -10.58
N SER A 149 -10.28 0.99 -9.61
CA SER A 149 -11.69 1.05 -9.26
C SER A 149 -12.50 1.54 -10.44
N ARG A 150 -13.63 0.89 -10.74
CA ARG A 150 -14.60 1.31 -11.76
C ARG A 150 -15.15 2.74 -11.53
N ARG A 151 -15.02 3.26 -10.32
CA ARG A 151 -15.50 4.60 -9.94
C ARG A 151 -14.51 5.71 -10.25
N GLN A 152 -13.27 5.38 -10.62
CA GLN A 152 -12.27 6.39 -10.93
C GLN A 152 -12.46 6.90 -12.35
N MET A 153 -12.74 8.20 -12.48
CA MET A 153 -12.79 8.86 -13.78
C MET A 153 -11.39 8.90 -14.42
N VAL A 154 -11.35 8.61 -15.72
CA VAL A 154 -10.15 8.74 -16.55
C VAL A 154 -10.47 9.74 -17.63
N TYR A 155 -9.70 10.80 -17.69
CA TYR A 155 -9.84 11.83 -18.69
C TYR A 155 -8.69 11.70 -19.69
N PRO A 156 -8.93 11.93 -20.99
CA PRO A 156 -7.85 12.07 -21.94
C PRO A 156 -6.96 13.28 -21.62
N THR A 157 -5.73 13.28 -22.14
CA THR A 157 -4.67 14.24 -21.77
C THR A 157 -4.96 15.68 -22.16
N ASP A 158 -5.95 15.89 -23.03
CA ASP A 158 -6.44 17.18 -23.50
C ASP A 158 -7.51 17.81 -22.58
N VAL A 159 -7.98 17.08 -21.56
CA VAL A 159 -8.94 17.61 -20.58
C VAL A 159 -8.23 18.51 -19.57
N ALA A 160 -8.63 19.78 -19.54
CA ALA A 160 -8.20 20.73 -18.52
C ALA A 160 -9.04 20.58 -17.24
N MET A 161 -8.38 20.38 -16.09
CA MET A 161 -9.06 20.46 -14.79
C MET A 161 -9.27 21.92 -14.41
N ILE A 162 -10.53 22.31 -14.22
CA ILE A 162 -10.90 23.62 -13.70
C ILE A 162 -11.20 23.45 -12.20
N PHE A 163 -10.36 24.02 -11.36
CA PHE A 163 -10.59 24.05 -9.92
C PHE A 163 -11.48 25.24 -9.58
N PRO A 164 -12.57 25.06 -8.82
CA PRO A 164 -13.38 26.17 -8.35
C PRO A 164 -12.50 27.12 -7.53
N THR A 165 -12.55 28.41 -7.84
CA THR A 165 -12.05 29.45 -6.94
C THR A 165 -13.11 29.71 -5.87
N GLU A 166 -12.72 29.79 -4.61
CA GLU A 166 -13.63 30.16 -3.52
C GLU A 166 -14.28 31.51 -3.84
N LYS A 167 -15.62 31.57 -3.75
CA LYS A 167 -16.33 32.85 -3.82
C LYS A 167 -15.92 33.67 -2.60
N SER A 168 -15.45 34.90 -2.81
CA SER A 168 -15.22 35.85 -1.72
C SER A 168 -16.47 35.95 -0.83
N PRO A 169 -16.32 36.07 0.50
CA PRO A 169 -17.46 36.13 1.39
C PRO A 169 -18.34 37.32 1.00
N GLN A 170 -19.60 37.02 0.68
CA GLN A 170 -20.63 38.01 0.41
C GLN A 170 -20.75 38.91 1.64
N ALA A 171 -20.55 40.22 1.47
CA ALA A 171 -20.71 41.18 2.55
C ALA A 171 -22.09 41.02 3.19
N ALA A 172 -22.12 40.91 4.52
CA ALA A 172 -23.34 40.76 5.30
C ALA A 172 -24.32 41.88 4.93
N GLN A 173 -25.55 41.50 4.54
CA GLN A 173 -26.65 42.44 4.38
C GLN A 173 -26.93 43.08 5.74
N ALA A 174 -26.90 44.42 5.77
CA ALA A 174 -27.31 45.19 6.95
C ALA A 174 -28.78 44.89 7.30
N PRO A 175 -29.14 44.85 8.59
CA PRO A 175 -30.54 44.62 8.97
C PRO A 175 -31.41 45.80 8.51
N TYR A 176 -32.60 45.47 7.98
CA TYR A 176 -33.62 46.44 7.59
C TYR A 176 -34.14 47.22 8.82
N PRO A 177 -34.57 48.49 8.64
CA PRO A 177 -34.99 49.40 9.71
C PRO A 177 -36.27 48.95 10.43
#